data_AF-A0A959VDN3-F1
#
_entry.id   AF-A0A959VDN3-F1
#
_cell.length_a   1.000
_cell.length_b   1.000
_cell.length_c   1.000
_cell.angle_alpha   90.00
_cell.angle_beta   90.00
_cell.angle_gamma   90.00
#
_symmetry.space_group_name_H-M   'P 1'
#
loop_
_entity.id
_entity.type
_entity.pdbx_description
1 polymer ?
#
loop_
_entity_poly.entity_id
_entity_poly.type
_entity_poly.pdbx_seq_one_letter_code
_entity_poly.pdbx_strand_id
1 'polypeptide(L)'
;MGKRVRAVRSGDRISSIDILRGFALLGIVLVNILGFNATFFDFGGYYNNLPDETQQHFYNIYISLTADKFIFLFSFLYGYGIFIQYHRFQKRGQNFPPFFTRRMSGLALFGVLHIVLLWAGDILFLYA
;
A
#
# COMPACT_ATOMS: atom_id res chain seq x y z
N MET A 1 -0.97 32.38 -8.96
CA MET A 1 -0.28 31.95 -10.19
C MET A 1 0.15 30.48 -10.07
N GLY A 2 -0.74 29.52 -10.39
CA GLY A 2 -0.48 28.09 -10.17
C GLY A 2 0.45 27.51 -11.24
N LYS A 3 1.72 27.26 -10.90
CA LYS A 3 2.63 26.49 -11.78
C LYS A 3 2.00 25.11 -12.00
N ARG A 4 1.61 24.81 -13.24
CA ARG A 4 0.99 23.51 -13.62
C ARG A 4 1.93 22.37 -13.23
N VAL A 5 1.40 21.40 -12.49
CA VAL A 5 2.10 20.14 -12.17
C VAL A 5 2.30 19.39 -13.49
N ARG A 6 3.52 19.41 -14.04
CA ARG A 6 3.85 18.73 -15.30
C ARG A 6 4.08 17.24 -15.02
N ALA A 7 3.47 16.37 -15.85
CA ALA A 7 3.66 14.93 -15.78
C ALA A 7 5.15 14.54 -15.85
N VAL A 8 5.53 13.53 -15.07
CA VAL A 8 6.91 13.00 -15.06
C VAL A 8 7.18 12.35 -16.41
N ARG A 9 8.22 12.82 -17.12
CA ARG A 9 8.67 12.20 -18.38
C ARG A 9 9.21 10.80 -18.10
N SER A 10 9.00 9.85 -19.01
CA SER A 10 9.37 8.45 -18.81
C SER A 10 10.87 8.25 -18.50
N GLY A 11 11.75 9.10 -19.01
CA GLY A 11 13.20 9.07 -18.72
C GLY A 11 13.61 9.52 -17.31
N ASP A 12 12.71 10.20 -16.57
CA ASP A 12 12.97 10.60 -15.17
C ASP A 12 12.48 9.53 -14.16
N ARG A 13 11.98 8.37 -14.62
CA ARG A 13 11.47 7.30 -13.75
C ARG A 13 12.57 6.30 -13.41
N ILE A 14 12.59 5.85 -12.17
CA ILE A 14 13.53 4.81 -11.72
C ILE A 14 12.81 3.48 -11.86
N SER A 15 13.06 2.79 -12.98
CA SER A 15 12.36 1.54 -13.34
C SER A 15 12.43 0.49 -12.23
N SER A 16 13.59 0.31 -11.60
CA SER A 16 13.78 -0.67 -10.52
C SER A 16 12.83 -0.45 -9.34
N ILE A 17 12.49 0.80 -9.02
CA ILE A 17 11.59 1.14 -7.91
C ILE A 17 10.14 0.86 -8.30
N ASP A 18 9.77 1.17 -9.54
CA ASP A 18 8.42 0.89 -10.04
C ASP A 18 8.18 -0.63 -10.08
N ILE A 19 9.18 -1.42 -10.50
CA ILE A 19 9.14 -2.90 -10.46
C ILE A 19 9.01 -3.40 -9.02
N LEU A 20 9.84 -2.89 -8.10
CA LEU A 20 9.80 -3.32 -6.69
C LEU A 20 8.43 -3.03 -6.05
N ARG A 21 7.80 -1.91 -6.41
CA ARG A 21 6.44 -1.58 -5.93
C ARG A 21 5.40 -2.54 -6.48
N GLY A 22 5.46 -2.85 -7.77
CA GLY A 22 4.59 -3.86 -8.38
C GLY A 22 4.75 -5.22 -7.70
N PHE A 23 5.99 -5.63 -7.44
CA PHE A 23 6.30 -6.86 -6.71
C PHE A 23 5.74 -6.86 -5.28
N ALA A 24 5.93 -5.76 -4.54
CA ALA A 24 5.38 -5.61 -3.19
C ALA A 24 3.85 -5.67 -3.18
N LEU A 25 3.19 -5.01 -4.15
CA LEU A 25 1.74 -5.02 -4.29
C LEU A 25 1.21 -6.43 -4.59
N LEU A 26 1.87 -7.17 -5.49
CA LEU A 26 1.52 -8.56 -5.77
C LEU A 26 1.63 -9.44 -4.52
N GLY A 27 2.69 -9.26 -3.74
CA GLY A 27 2.86 -9.96 -2.46
C GLY A 27 1.74 -9.67 -1.46
N ILE A 28 1.33 -8.39 -1.32
CA ILE A 28 0.20 -8.00 -0.47
C ILE A 28 -1.08 -8.70 -0.92
N VAL A 29 -1.35 -8.76 -2.23
CA VAL A 29 -2.54 -9.43 -2.77
C VAL A 29 -2.50 -10.93 -2.46
N LEU A 30 -1.36 -11.60 -2.65
CA LEU A 30 -1.20 -13.03 -2.38
C LEU A 30 -1.43 -13.38 -0.91
N VAL A 31 -0.93 -12.55 0.01
CA VAL A 31 -1.15 -12.75 1.45
C VAL A 31 -2.63 -12.57 1.81
N ASN A 32 -3.32 -11.61 1.19
CA ASN A 32 -4.70 -11.27 1.54
C ASN A 32 -5.77 -12.06 0.78
N ILE A 33 -5.40 -12.92 -0.19
CA ILE A 33 -6.37 -13.60 -1.05
C ILE A 33 -7.40 -14.44 -0.27
N LEU A 34 -6.95 -15.09 0.80
CA LEU A 34 -7.82 -15.87 1.69
C LEU A 34 -8.58 -14.96 2.66
N GLY A 35 -7.99 -13.83 3.08
CA GLY A 35 -8.65 -12.81 3.91
C GLY A 35 -9.79 -12.08 3.19
N PHE A 36 -9.79 -12.03 1.86
CA PHE A 36 -10.93 -11.53 1.09
C PHE A 36 -12.15 -12.44 1.13
N ASN A 37 -11.98 -13.73 1.46
CA ASN A 37 -13.10 -14.64 1.66
C ASN A 37 -13.70 -14.54 3.09
N ALA A 38 -13.00 -13.87 4.00
CA ALA A 38 -13.46 -13.70 5.37
C ALA A 38 -14.62 -12.71 5.47
N THR A 39 -15.52 -12.95 6.43
CA THR A 39 -16.62 -12.03 6.72
C THR A 39 -16.05 -10.72 7.30
N PHE A 40 -16.70 -9.60 7.01
CA PHE A 40 -16.28 -8.27 7.44
C PHE A 40 -15.99 -8.16 8.95
N PHE A 41 -16.76 -8.86 9.80
CA PHE A 41 -16.61 -8.88 11.26
C PHE A 41 -15.67 -9.95 11.80
N ASP A 42 -15.20 -10.85 10.94
CA ASP A 42 -14.36 -11.98 11.30
C ASP A 42 -13.11 -12.00 10.44
N PHE A 43 -12.36 -10.90 10.56
CA PHE A 43 -11.10 -10.68 9.87
C PHE A 43 -10.01 -11.57 10.46
N GLY A 44 -10.09 -12.87 10.17
CA GLY A 44 -9.20 -13.89 10.70
C GLY A 44 -9.84 -15.27 10.85
N GLY A 45 -11.16 -15.36 11.00
CA GLY A 45 -11.80 -16.66 11.24
C GLY A 45 -11.89 -17.56 10.04
N TYR A 46 -11.79 -17.04 8.80
CA TYR A 46 -11.62 -17.93 7.64
C TYR A 46 -10.33 -18.77 7.76
N TYR A 47 -9.28 -18.23 8.38
CA TYR A 47 -8.03 -18.95 8.61
C TYR A 47 -8.17 -20.01 9.71
N ASN A 48 -8.98 -19.73 10.74
CA ASN A 48 -9.20 -20.63 11.86
C ASN A 48 -10.23 -21.73 11.57
N ASN A 49 -11.03 -21.56 10.51
CA ASN A 49 -12.07 -22.50 10.10
C ASN A 49 -11.64 -23.37 8.89
N LEU A 50 -10.34 -23.42 8.57
CA LEU A 50 -9.84 -24.33 7.53
C LEU A 50 -10.11 -25.80 7.95
N PRO A 51 -10.64 -26.65 7.05
CA PRO A 51 -11.06 -28.02 7.43
C PRO A 51 -9.91 -28.95 7.83
N ASP A 52 -8.68 -28.64 7.42
CA ASP A 52 -7.49 -29.48 7.63
C ASP A 52 -6.45 -28.73 8.46
N GLU A 53 -6.04 -29.32 9.58
CA GLU A 53 -5.05 -28.76 10.52
C GLU A 53 -3.69 -28.56 9.84
N THR A 54 -3.33 -29.42 8.88
CA THR A 54 -2.06 -29.32 8.15
C THR A 54 -2.03 -28.07 7.27
N GLN A 55 -3.14 -27.82 6.54
CA GLN A 55 -3.32 -26.59 5.76
C GLN A 55 -3.30 -25.34 6.63
N GLN A 56 -3.95 -25.37 7.79
CA GLN A 56 -3.96 -24.26 8.73
C GLN A 56 -2.54 -23.95 9.24
N HIS A 57 -1.77 -24.97 9.62
CA HIS A 57 -0.40 -24.79 10.11
C HIS A 57 0.53 -24.24 9.01
N PHE A 58 0.44 -24.78 7.79
CA PHE A 58 1.19 -24.26 6.65
C PHE A 58 0.88 -22.79 6.39
N TYR A 59 -0.41 -22.42 6.38
CA TYR A 59 -0.82 -21.06 6.11
C TYR A 59 -0.39 -20.07 7.20
N ASN A 60 -0.46 -20.48 8.47
CA ASN A 60 0.02 -19.68 9.60
C ASN A 60 1.52 -19.36 9.46
N ILE A 61 2.33 -20.37 9.10
CA ILE A 61 3.76 -20.16 8.83
C ILE A 61 3.95 -19.22 7.63
N TYR A 62 3.20 -19.45 6.55
CA TYR A 62 3.26 -18.62 5.35
C TYR A 62 2.95 -17.14 5.63
N ILE A 63 1.83 -16.83 6.30
CA ILE A 63 1.49 -15.46 6.70
C ILE A 63 2.58 -14.89 7.59
N SER A 64 2.95 -15.61 8.66
CA SER A 64 3.92 -15.12 9.65
C SER A 64 5.27 -14.77 9.02
N LEU A 65 5.66 -15.47 7.95
CA LEU A 65 6.88 -15.19 7.24
C LEU A 65 6.73 -14.10 6.19
N THR A 66 5.53 -13.89 5.64
CA THR A 66 5.38 -13.18 4.37
C THR A 66 4.63 -11.86 4.49
N ALA A 67 3.62 -11.78 5.35
CA ALA A 67 2.74 -10.62 5.47
C ALA A 67 3.50 -9.34 5.83
N ASP A 68 4.26 -9.37 6.92
CA ASP A 68 4.99 -8.20 7.40
C ASP A 68 6.09 -7.76 6.43
N LYS A 69 6.70 -8.70 5.70
CA LYS A 69 7.77 -8.39 4.74
C LYS A 69 7.26 -7.55 3.58
N PHE A 70 6.11 -7.90 3.02
CA PHE A 70 5.54 -7.16 1.89
C PHE A 70 4.98 -5.80 2.31
N ILE A 71 4.34 -5.73 3.49
CA ILE A 71 3.91 -4.45 4.07
C ILE A 71 5.13 -3.56 4.33
N PHE A 72 6.19 -4.08 4.95
CA PHE A 72 7.42 -3.34 5.20
C PHE A 72 8.06 -2.84 3.90
N LEU A 73 8.19 -3.71 2.90
CA LEU A 73 8.77 -3.36 1.60
C LEU A 73 7.96 -2.25 0.92
N PHE A 74 6.64 -2.38 0.92
CA PHE A 74 5.75 -1.37 0.34
C PHE A 74 5.85 -0.04 1.08
N SER A 75 5.81 -0.04 2.42
CA SER A 75 6.00 1.13 3.28
C SER A 75 7.31 1.87 2.98
N PHE A 76 8.41 1.12 2.88
CA PHE A 76 9.72 1.67 2.58
C PHE A 76 9.76 2.33 1.20
N LEU A 77 9.25 1.65 0.17
CA LEU A 77 9.20 2.16 -1.21
C LEU A 77 8.26 3.36 -1.36
N TYR A 78 7.19 3.39 -0.57
CA TYR A 78 6.27 4.51 -0.49
C TYR A 78 6.95 5.74 0.10
N GLY A 79 7.61 5.59 1.26
CA GLY A 79 8.40 6.65 1.90
C GLY A 79 9.52 7.18 0.99
N TYR A 80 10.27 6.29 0.35
CA TYR A 80 11.29 6.67 -0.64
C TYR A 80 10.69 7.43 -1.83
N GLY A 81 9.47 7.06 -2.24
CA GLY A 81 8.70 7.78 -3.25
C GLY A 81 8.37 9.20 -2.87
N ILE A 82 8.00 9.43 -1.61
CA ILE A 82 7.73 10.76 -1.05
C ILE A 82 9.03 11.58 -1.04
N PHE A 83 10.15 10.98 -0.63
CA PHE A 83 11.46 11.63 -0.65
C PHE A 83 11.86 12.11 -2.05
N ILE A 84 11.70 11.29 -3.08
CA ILE A 84 11.97 11.70 -4.47
C ILE A 84 11.07 12.87 -4.89
N GLN A 85 9.79 12.82 -4.53
CA GLN A 85 8.85 13.90 -4.84
C GLN A 85 9.26 15.21 -4.16
N TYR A 86 9.61 15.15 -2.88
CA TYR A 86 10.12 16.29 -2.13
C TYR A 86 11.37 16.91 -2.80
N HIS A 87 12.35 16.08 -3.13
CA HIS A 87 13.58 16.53 -3.78
C HIS A 87 13.32 17.19 -5.16
N ARG A 88 12.34 16.70 -5.93
CA ARG A 88 11.92 17.32 -7.19
C ARG A 88 11.24 18.67 -6.99
N PHE A 89 10.43 18.82 -5.94
CA PHE A 89 9.79 20.09 -5.59
C PHE A 89 10.83 21.13 -5.16
N GLN A 90 11.81 20.70 -4.34
CA GLN A 90 12.93 21.55 -3.93
C GLN A 90 13.74 22.05 -5.14
N LYS A 91 14.13 21.16 -6.06
CA LYS A 91 14.83 21.54 -7.30
C LYS A 91 14.05 22.52 -8.19
N ARG A 92 12.72 22.56 -8.08
CA ARG A 92 11.85 23.44 -8.87
C ARG A 92 11.46 24.72 -8.14
N GLY A 93 11.92 24.91 -6.89
CA GLY A 93 11.53 26.02 -6.03
C GLY A 93 10.02 26.11 -5.81
N GLN A 94 9.35 24.95 -5.65
CA GLN A 94 7.90 24.87 -5.44
C GLN A 94 7.57 24.40 -4.03
N ASN A 95 6.43 24.87 -3.51
CA ASN A 95 5.94 24.50 -2.19
C ASN A 95 5.46 23.04 -2.19
N PHE A 96 6.17 22.18 -1.47
CA PHE A 96 5.82 20.77 -1.29
C PHE A 96 4.63 20.52 -0.35
N PRO A 97 4.50 21.19 0.82
CA PRO A 97 3.46 20.85 1.80
C PRO A 97 2.01 20.94 1.27
N PRO A 98 1.60 21.96 0.50
CA PRO A 98 0.23 22.03 -0.05
C PRO A 98 -0.08 20.92 -1.06
N PHE A 99 0.94 20.49 -1.80
CA PHE A 99 0.80 19.37 -2.74
C PHE A 99 0.69 18.03 -1.99
N PHE A 100 1.54 17.83 -1.00
CA PHE A 100 1.60 16.61 -0.20
C PHE A 100 0.32 16.39 0.60
N THR A 101 -0.14 17.42 1.32
CA THR A 101 -1.38 17.37 2.12
C THR A 101 -2.60 17.03 1.28
N ARG A 102 -2.80 17.69 0.13
CA ARG A 102 -3.92 17.36 -0.78
C ARG A 102 -3.89 15.90 -1.24
N ARG A 103 -2.70 15.36 -1.52
CA ARG A 103 -2.53 13.97 -1.94
C ARG A 103 -2.86 13.00 -0.80
N MET A 104 -2.34 13.26 0.40
CA MET A 104 -2.57 12.43 1.57
C MET A 104 -4.01 12.49 2.04
N SER A 105 -4.65 13.66 2.06
CA SER A 105 -6.08 13.77 2.37
C SER A 105 -6.95 12.99 1.38
N GLY A 106 -6.59 12.97 0.09
CA GLY A 106 -7.26 12.13 -0.89
C GLY A 106 -7.08 10.64 -0.57
N LEU A 107 -5.87 10.20 -0.24
CA LEU A 107 -5.58 8.83 0.12
C LEU A 107 -6.30 8.39 1.40
N ALA A 108 -6.32 9.25 2.43
CA ALA A 108 -7.04 9.03 3.67
C ALA A 108 -8.55 8.86 3.40
N LEU A 109 -9.13 9.75 2.58
CA LEU A 109 -10.54 9.66 2.23
C LEU A 109 -10.86 8.35 1.50
N PHE A 110 -10.01 7.95 0.54
CA PHE A 110 -10.16 6.68 -0.13
C PHE A 110 -10.02 5.50 0.82
N GLY A 111 -9.08 5.54 1.76
CA GLY A 111 -8.91 4.52 2.79
C GLY A 111 -10.15 4.41 3.68
N VAL A 112 -10.68 5.53 4.18
CA VAL A 112 -11.93 5.54 4.97
C VAL A 112 -13.10 4.96 4.19
N LEU A 113 -13.30 5.39 2.94
CA LEU A 113 -14.36 4.85 2.10
C LEU A 113 -14.18 3.36 1.85
N HIS A 114 -12.94 2.90 1.66
CA HIS A 114 -12.62 1.49 1.45
C HIS A 114 -12.92 0.65 2.70
N ILE A 115 -12.51 1.11 3.89
CA ILE A 115 -12.83 0.46 5.17
C ILE A 115 -14.34 0.34 5.32
N VAL A 116 -15.09 1.43 5.13
CA VAL A 116 -16.53 1.47 5.41
C VAL A 116 -17.36 0.70 4.39
N LEU A 117 -16.98 0.74 3.10
CA LEU A 117 -17.82 0.23 2.01
C LEU A 117 -17.41 -1.13 1.48
N LEU A 118 -16.13 -1.51 1.61
CA LEU A 118 -15.59 -2.68 0.89
C LEU A 118 -15.03 -3.72 1.86
N TRP A 119 -14.05 -3.36 2.67
CA TRP A 119 -13.29 -4.35 3.43
C TRP A 119 -12.46 -3.72 4.56
N ALA A 120 -12.47 -4.36 5.74
CA ALA A 120 -11.86 -3.82 6.95
C ALA A 120 -10.31 -3.78 6.95
N GLY A 121 -9.64 -4.48 6.02
CA GLY A 121 -8.18 -4.61 5.96
C GLY A 121 -7.45 -3.51 5.20
N ASP A 122 -7.96 -2.29 5.23
CA ASP A 122 -7.39 -1.20 4.45
C ASP A 122 -5.96 -0.83 4.89
N ILE A 123 -5.07 -0.70 3.90
CA ILE A 123 -3.72 -0.19 4.10
C ILE A 123 -3.59 1.28 3.71
N LEU A 124 -4.51 1.83 2.90
CA LEU A 124 -4.40 3.17 2.33
C LEU A 124 -4.44 4.25 3.41
N PHE A 125 -5.36 4.11 4.37
CA PHE A 125 -5.53 5.03 5.48
C PHE A 125 -4.28 5.08 6.37
N LEU A 126 -3.61 3.94 6.58
CA LEU A 126 -2.36 3.86 7.36
C LEU A 126 -1.20 4.61 6.70
N TYR A 127 -1.24 4.82 5.38
CA TYR A 127 -0.20 5.49 4.61
C TYR A 127 -0.46 6.97 4.32
N ALA A 128 -1.64 7.47 4.68
CA ALA A 128 -2.05 8.84 4.45
C ALA A 128 -1.63 9.75 5.61
#